data_AF-A0A9P7DIR8-F1
#
_entry.id   AF-A0A9P7DIR8-F1
#
_cell.length_a   1.000
_cell.length_b   1.000
_cell.length_c   1.000
_cell.angle_alpha   90.00
_cell.angle_beta   90.00
_cell.angle_gamma   90.00
#
_symmetry.space_group_name_H-M   'P 1'
#
loop_
_entity.id
_entity.type
_entity.pdbx_description
1 polymer ?
#
loop_
_entity_poly.entity_id
_entity_poly.type
_entity_poly.pdbx_seq_one_letter_code
_entity_poly.pdbx_strand_id
1 'polypeptide(L)' 'PFWLEFPHCDIHLAITSDVLHQLYQGVFKHMVEWCQELMDEEELDQRLHTLPSC' A
#
# COMPACT_ATOMS: atom_id res chain seq x y z
N PRO A 1 16.48 -0.79 11.94
CA PRO A 1 15.60 0.28 11.45
C PRO A 1 16.03 1.65 12.00
N PHE A 2 15.99 2.70 11.18
CA PHE A 2 16.42 4.06 11.54
C PHE A 2 15.73 4.63 12.80
N TRP A 3 14.53 4.13 13.13
CA TRP A 3 13.66 4.63 14.20
C TRP A 3 13.85 3.90 15.55
N LEU A 4 14.74 2.91 15.64
CA LEU A 4 14.86 2.03 16.82
C LEU A 4 15.30 2.78 18.09
N GLU A 5 15.94 3.94 17.94
CA GLU A 5 16.49 4.74 19.05
C GLU A 5 15.56 5.88 19.51
N PHE A 6 14.36 6.01 18.92
CA PHE A 6 13.42 7.09 19.24
C PHE A 6 12.12 6.56 19.88
N PRO A 7 12.10 6.33 21.20
CA PRO A 7 10.97 5.71 21.91
C PRO A 7 9.71 6.59 22.01
N HIS A 8 9.80 7.88 21.64
CA HIS A 8 8.69 8.84 21.66
C HIS A 8 8.34 9.40 20.27
N CYS A 9 9.01 8.92 19.20
CA CYS A 9 8.69 9.36 17.86
C CYS A 9 7.48 8.59 17.35
N ASP A 10 6.32 9.24 17.34
CA ASP A 10 5.17 8.73 16.63
C ASP A 10 5.42 8.91 15.13
N ILE A 11 5.81 7.81 14.48
CA ILE A 11 6.08 7.78 13.04
C ILE A 11 4.86 8.22 12.22
N HIS A 12 3.64 8.04 12.74
CA HIS A 12 2.41 8.44 12.05
C HIS A 12 2.18 9.95 12.10
N LEU A 13 2.75 10.66 13.09
CA LEU A 13 2.78 12.12 13.15
C LEU A 13 4.00 12.71 12.41
N ALA A 14 5.12 11.99 12.40
CA ALA A 14 6.36 12.44 11.74
C ALA A 14 6.30 12.28 10.22
N ILE A 15 5.55 11.29 9.72
CA ILE A 15 5.27 11.14 8.30
C ILE A 15 4.00 11.95 8.01
N THR A 16 4.18 13.11 7.37
CA THR A 16 3.06 13.93 6.88
C THR A 16 2.05 13.03 6.14
N SER A 17 0.75 13.22 6.38
CA SER A 17 -0.31 12.41 5.76
C SER A 17 -0.14 12.23 4.25
N ASP A 18 0.41 13.23 3.56
CA ASP A 18 0.72 13.19 2.13
C ASP A 18 1.79 12.13 1.77
N VAL A 19 2.86 12.00 2.55
CA VAL A 19 3.92 11.00 2.32
C VAL A 19 3.41 9.59 2.62
N LEU A 20 2.63 9.41 3.68
CA LEU A 20 2.02 8.11 3.99
C LEU A 20 1.02 7.71 2.90
N HIS A 21 0.23 8.67 2.41
CA HIS A 21 -0.71 8.46 1.33
C HIS A 21 0.00 8.13 0.01
N GLN A 22 1.05 8.86 -0.35
CA GLN A 22 1.84 8.59 -1.57
C GLN A 22 2.57 7.24 -1.51
N LEU A 23 3.08 6.84 -0.34
CA LEU A 23 3.65 5.51 -0.14
C LEU A 23 2.59 4.42 -0.35
N TYR A 24 1.41 4.60 0.23
CA TYR A 24 0.30 3.65 0.03
C TYR A 24 -0.11 3.56 -1.43
N GLN A 25 -0.26 4.70 -2.12
CA GLN A 25 -0.57 4.74 -3.56
C GLN A 25 0.52 4.06 -4.40
N GLY A 26 1.80 4.32 -4.11
CA GLY A 26 2.93 3.72 -4.81
C GLY A 26 3.02 2.20 -4.62
N VAL A 27 2.89 1.75 -3.36
CA VAL A 27 2.90 0.31 -3.04
C VAL A 27 1.70 -0.40 -3.67
N PHE A 28 0.51 0.20 -3.62
CA PHE A 28 -0.69 -0.37 -4.23
C PHE A 28 -0.53 -0.52 -5.75
N LYS A 29 0.02 0.51 -6.42
CA LYS A 29 0.29 0.45 -7.86
C LYS A 29 1.19 -0.73 -8.23
N HIS A 30 2.32 -0.89 -7.55
CA HIS A 30 3.25 -1.99 -7.82
C HIS A 30 2.65 -3.36 -7.50
N MET A 31 1.83 -3.44 -6.46
CA MET A 31 1.13 -4.67 -6.11
C MET A 31 0.14 -5.07 -7.22
N VAL A 32 -0.59 -4.12 -7.80
CA VAL A 32 -1.48 -4.37 -8.95
C VAL A 32 -0.67 -4.79 -10.18
N GLU A 33 0.43 -4.08 -10.50
CA GLU A 33 1.31 -4.43 -11.62
C GLU A 33 1.83 -5.87 -11.51
N TRP A 34 2.31 -6.29 -10.33
CA TRP A 34 2.76 -7.67 -10.11
C TRP A 34 1.64 -8.69 -10.18
N CYS A 35 0.43 -8.35 -9.72
CA CYS A 35 -0.71 -9.22 -9.89
C CYS A 35 -1.06 -9.42 -11.37
N GLN A 36 -1.01 -8.35 -12.18
CA GLN A 36 -1.24 -8.41 -13.63
C GLN A 36 -0.15 -9.20 -14.38
N GLU A 37 1.08 -9.27 -13.86
CA GLU A 37 2.12 -10.16 -14.42
C GLU A 37 1.84 -11.66 -14.14
N LEU A 38 1.10 -11.96 -13.07
CA LEU A 38 0.84 -13.32 -12.61
C LEU A 38 -0.51 -13.88 -13.08
N MET A 39 -1.47 -13.02 -13.43
CA MET A 39 -2.81 -13.41 -13.88
C MET A 39 -3.38 -12.42 -14.89
N ASP A 40 -4.33 -12.87 -15.71
CA ASP A 40 -5.01 -12.01 -16.68
C ASP A 40 -5.77 -10.87 -15.99
N GLU A 41 -5.82 -9.70 -16.63
CA GLU A 41 -6.45 -8.49 -16.07
C GLU A 41 -7.92 -8.72 -15.67
N GLU A 42 -8.65 -9.53 -16.45
CA GLU A 42 -10.06 -9.86 -16.18
C GLU A 42 -10.23 -10.72 -14.93
N GLU A 43 -9.30 -11.64 -14.66
CA GLU A 43 -9.31 -12.43 -13.42
C GLU A 43 -8.96 -11.58 -12.20
N LEU A 44 -8.02 -10.65 -12.35
CA LEU A 44 -7.66 -9.72 -11.28
C LEU A 44 -8.83 -8.80 -10.92
N ASP A 45 -9.53 -8.25 -11.92
CA ASP A 45 -10.69 -7.37 -11.72
C ASP A 45 -11.83 -8.10 -11.00
N GLN A 46 -12.15 -9.33 -11.42
CA GLN A 46 -13.15 -10.17 -10.75
C GLN A 46 -12.79 -10.43 -9.27
N ARG A 47 -11.50 -10.69 -8.97
CA ARG A 47 -11.04 -10.91 -7.59
C ARG A 47 -11.12 -9.63 -6.76
N LEU A 48 -10.75 -8.48 -7.32
CA LEU A 48 -10.88 -7.18 -6.65
C LEU A 48 -12.35 -6.88 -6.29
N HIS A 49 -13.29 -7.25 -7.16
CA HIS A 49 -14.73 -7.11 -6.90
C HIS A 49 -15.25 -7.97 -5.73
N THR A 50 -14.53 -9.01 -5.32
CA THR A 50 -14.88 -9.85 -4.16
C THR A 50 -14.30 -9.36 -2.84
N LEU A 51 -13.44 -8.32 -2.86
CA LEU A 51 -12.90 -7.75 -1.63
C LEU A 51 -14.02 -7.10 -0.82
N PRO A 52 -14.05 -7.31 0.52
CA PRO A 52 -15.04 -6.66 1.37
C PRO A 52 -14.87 -5.14 1.30
N SER A 53 -16.00 -4.42 1.28
CA SER A 53 -16.00 -2.96 1.32
C SER A 53 -15.32 -2.46 2.60
N CYS A 54 -14.30 -1.62 2.43
CA CYS A 54 -13.60 -0.92 3.52
C CYS A 54 -14.40 0.27 4.04
#